data_AF-A0A2G2MG88-F1
#
_entry.id   AF-A0A2G2MG88-F1
#
_cell.length_a   1.000
_cell.length_b   1.000
_cell.length_c   1.000
_cell.angle_alpha   90.00
_cell.angle_beta   90.00
_cell.angle_gamma   90.00
#
_symmetry.space_group_name_H-M   'P 1'
#
loop_
_entity.id
_entity.type
_entity.pdbx_description
1 polymer ?
#
loop_
_entity_poly.entity_id
_entity_poly.type
_entity_poly.pdbx_seq_one_letter_code
_entity_poly.pdbx_strand_id
1 'polypeptide(L)'
;MEILLILFLLGLVIIVVYILYAVMKWIFQTKARAIRVSLSFLTVVAGFTIYQLFFLKLEFIQSKVYPDLYLVKNFPEDRSVLNKAIKDFVMKRIKTKTQKQLMDSNPSSRFYQYYKSYNPLIFGDSGTAYFIDNEEDLGGMVVEDLSMYMNLKLAVLDKTVCEDKTNYCAQLHFFEKGNIVKTDIIYIIH
;
A
#
# COMPACT_ATOMS: atom_id res chain seq x y z
N MET A 1 28.75 23.63 -18.23
CA MET A 1 28.27 23.01 -16.97
C MET A 1 28.00 21.53 -17.15
N GLU A 2 27.31 21.10 -18.20
CA GLU A 2 26.96 19.69 -18.44
C GLU A 2 28.17 18.76 -18.66
N ILE A 3 29.18 19.18 -19.43
CA ILE A 3 30.40 18.38 -19.69
C ILE A 3 31.20 18.12 -18.39
N LEU A 4 31.28 19.11 -17.50
CA LEU A 4 31.92 18.99 -16.19
C LEU A 4 31.17 18.01 -15.28
N LEU A 5 29.83 18.04 -15.31
CA LEU A 5 28.99 17.12 -14.55
C LEU A 5 29.16 15.67 -15.04
N ILE A 6 29.24 15.46 -16.35
CA ILE A 6 29.45 14.12 -16.94
C ILE A 6 30.82 13.56 -16.55
N LEU A 7 31.88 14.38 -16.63
CA LEU A 7 33.22 13.97 -16.20
C LEU A 7 33.29 13.65 -14.70
N PHE A 8 32.59 14.43 -13.88
CA PHE A 8 32.47 14.16 -12.44
C PHE A 8 31.76 12.83 -12.16
N LEU A 9 30.62 12.55 -12.82
CA LEU A 9 29.90 11.29 -12.69
C LEU A 9 30.74 10.09 -13.14
N LEU A 10 31.47 10.22 -14.25
CA LEU A 10 32.40 9.18 -14.73
C LEU A 10 33.50 8.89 -13.69
N GLY A 11 34.09 9.92 -13.10
CA GLY A 11 35.06 9.77 -12.02
C GLY A 11 34.48 9.04 -10.80
N LEU A 12 33.24 9.37 -10.43
CA LEU A 12 32.53 8.74 -9.31
C LEU A 12 32.29 7.24 -9.57
N VAL A 13 31.88 6.88 -10.79
CA VAL A 13 31.70 5.48 -11.19
C VAL A 13 33.03 4.71 -11.11
N ILE A 14 34.13 5.27 -11.61
CA ILE A 14 35.45 4.64 -11.54
C ILE A 14 35.87 4.38 -10.09
N ILE A 15 35.68 5.36 -9.20
CA ILE A 15 35.98 5.23 -7.78
C ILE A 15 35.14 4.11 -7.15
N VAL A 16 33.84 4.07 -7.42
CA VAL A 16 32.94 3.02 -6.90
C VAL A 16 33.38 1.64 -7.37
N VAL A 17 33.69 1.47 -8.66
CA VAL A 17 34.17 0.20 -9.22
C VAL A 17 35.49 -0.24 -8.58
N TYR A 18 36.42 0.70 -8.37
CA TYR A 18 37.69 0.41 -7.70
C TYR A 18 37.48 -0.07 -6.26
N ILE A 19 36.61 0.60 -5.50
CA ILE A 19 36.26 0.21 -4.13
C ILE A 19 35.65 -1.19 -4.12
N LEU A 20 34.69 -1.48 -5.00
CA LEU A 20 34.08 -2.80 -5.12
C LEU A 20 35.11 -3.90 -5.41
N TYR A 21 36.04 -3.65 -6.34
CA TYR A 21 37.13 -4.56 -6.64
C TYR A 21 38.05 -4.79 -5.42
N ALA A 22 38.44 -3.72 -4.73
CA ALA A 22 39.31 -3.80 -3.56
C ALA A 22 38.66 -4.61 -2.43
N VAL A 23 37.37 -4.39 -2.18
CA VAL A 23 36.57 -5.13 -1.19
C VAL A 23 36.47 -6.60 -1.58
N MET A 24 36.12 -6.92 -2.82
CA MET A 24 36.06 -8.32 -3.28
C MET A 24 37.41 -9.01 -3.13
N LYS A 25 38.49 -8.38 -3.58
CA LYS A 25 39.84 -8.92 -3.43
C LYS A 25 40.16 -9.20 -1.96
N TRP A 26 39.83 -8.29 -1.06
CA TRP A 26 40.06 -8.45 0.38
C TRP A 26 39.24 -9.59 1.01
N ILE A 27 38.00 -9.78 0.56
CA ILE A 27 37.14 -10.90 1.00
C ILE A 27 37.75 -12.24 0.58
N PHE A 28 38.21 -12.34 -0.67
CA PHE A 28 38.76 -13.59 -1.23
C PHE A 28 40.21 -13.87 -0.84
N GLN A 29 40.91 -12.96 -0.16
CA GLN A 29 42.29 -13.18 0.31
C GLN A 29 42.45 -14.40 1.22
N THR A 30 41.43 -14.74 2.02
CA THR A 30 41.49 -15.91 2.90
C THR A 30 40.16 -16.64 2.90
N LYS A 31 40.22 -17.98 2.84
CA LYS A 31 39.02 -18.84 2.92
C LYS A 31 38.18 -18.53 4.16
N ALA A 32 38.81 -18.25 5.30
CA ALA A 32 38.14 -17.89 6.55
C ALA A 32 37.40 -16.53 6.50
N ARG A 33 37.90 -15.53 5.77
CA ARG A 33 37.17 -14.25 5.59
C ARG A 33 36.00 -14.44 4.64
N ALA A 34 36.21 -15.13 3.52
CA ALA A 34 35.14 -15.43 2.57
C ALA A 34 33.97 -16.17 3.24
N ILE A 35 34.26 -17.21 4.04
CA ILE A 35 33.22 -17.95 4.78
C ILE A 35 32.46 -17.02 5.75
N ARG A 36 33.16 -16.21 6.54
CA ARG A 36 32.52 -15.29 7.51
C ARG A 36 31.62 -14.26 6.83
N VAL A 37 32.08 -13.66 5.74
CA VAL A 37 31.31 -12.67 4.98
C VAL A 37 30.08 -13.32 4.34
N SER A 38 30.23 -14.50 3.73
CA SER A 38 29.09 -15.23 3.17
C SER A 38 28.07 -15.63 4.23
N LEU A 39 28.53 -16.07 5.42
CA LEU A 39 27.63 -16.42 6.52
C LEU A 39 26.86 -15.18 7.01
N SER A 40 27.55 -14.05 7.18
CA SER A 40 26.92 -12.78 7.55
C SER A 40 25.88 -12.35 6.51
N PHE A 41 26.21 -12.44 5.21
CA PHE A 41 25.28 -12.10 4.15
C PHE A 41 24.04 -12.99 4.18
N LEU A 42 24.22 -14.31 4.34
CA LEU A 42 23.11 -15.25 4.49
C LEU A 42 22.22 -14.91 5.68
N THR A 43 22.78 -14.52 6.83
CA THR A 43 21.97 -14.12 7.99
C THR A 43 21.14 -12.88 7.74
N VAL A 44 21.69 -11.88 7.02
CA VAL A 44 20.95 -10.66 6.65
C VAL A 44 19.82 -11.00 5.68
N VAL A 45 20.10 -11.80 4.65
CA VAL A 45 19.08 -12.23 3.68
C VAL A 45 17.97 -13.01 4.38
N ALA A 46 18.32 -14.00 5.22
CA ALA A 46 17.34 -14.78 5.96
C ALA A 46 16.51 -13.89 6.90
N GLY A 47 17.14 -12.98 7.64
CA GLY A 47 16.45 -12.02 8.50
C GLY A 47 15.48 -11.12 7.74
N PHE A 48 15.89 -10.62 6.58
CA PHE A 48 15.02 -9.83 5.71
C PHE A 48 13.84 -10.63 5.18
N THR A 49 14.06 -11.87 4.72
CA THR A 49 12.99 -12.75 4.26
C THR A 49 11.99 -13.06 5.38
N ILE A 50 12.48 -13.36 6.59
CA ILE A 50 11.62 -13.57 7.76
C ILE A 50 10.82 -12.31 8.08
N TYR A 51 11.45 -11.14 8.04
CA TYR A 51 10.76 -9.86 8.26
C TYR A 51 9.61 -9.64 7.27
N GLN A 52 9.88 -9.85 5.98
CA GLN A 52 8.88 -9.72 4.92
C GLN A 52 7.72 -10.70 5.09
N LEU A 53 8.00 -11.96 5.45
CA LEU A 53 6.97 -13.00 5.55
C LEU A 53 6.14 -12.93 6.83
N PHE A 54 6.75 -12.57 7.97
CA PHE A 54 6.10 -12.69 9.27
C PHE A 54 5.73 -11.34 9.92
N PHE A 55 6.45 -10.28 9.58
CA PHE A 55 6.32 -8.98 10.27
C PHE A 55 5.64 -7.91 9.41
N LEU A 56 5.76 -7.98 8.07
CA LEU A 56 4.97 -7.15 7.16
C LEU A 56 3.54 -7.66 7.11
N LYS A 57 2.76 -7.30 8.13
CA LYS A 57 1.34 -7.58 8.19
C LYS A 57 0.58 -6.52 7.40
N LEU A 58 -0.40 -6.97 6.63
CA LEU A 58 -1.36 -6.11 5.96
C LEU A 58 -2.15 -5.35 7.03
N GLU A 59 -2.17 -4.02 6.91
CA GLU A 59 -2.78 -3.12 7.88
C GLU A 59 -3.86 -2.28 7.21
N PHE A 60 -5.02 -2.18 7.86
CA PHE A 60 -6.11 -1.31 7.46
C PHE A 60 -6.14 -0.10 8.40
N ILE A 61 -5.81 1.08 7.89
CA ILE A 61 -5.81 2.33 8.63
C ILE A 61 -7.09 3.08 8.26
N GLN A 62 -7.99 3.24 9.23
CA GLN A 62 -9.20 4.05 9.03
C GLN A 62 -8.85 5.54 9.10
N SER A 63 -9.43 6.35 8.22
CA SER A 63 -9.36 7.80 8.34
C SER A 63 -10.13 8.28 9.58
N LYS A 64 -9.59 9.28 10.29
CA LYS A 64 -10.28 9.96 11.39
C LYS A 64 -11.35 10.93 10.90
N VAL A 65 -11.19 11.43 9.68
CA VAL A 65 -12.05 12.42 9.05
C VAL A 65 -13.17 11.74 8.26
N TYR A 66 -12.85 10.67 7.54
CA TYR A 66 -13.79 9.92 6.70
C TYR A 66 -14.00 8.50 7.25
N PRO A 67 -15.09 8.24 8.00
CA PRO A 67 -15.34 6.93 8.62
C PRO A 67 -15.51 5.77 7.64
N ASP A 68 -15.74 6.08 6.36
CA ASP A 68 -15.86 5.13 5.26
C ASP A 68 -14.56 4.88 4.50
N LEU A 69 -13.49 5.64 4.78
CA LEU A 69 -12.21 5.54 4.08
C LEU A 69 -11.21 4.69 4.87
N TYR A 70 -10.64 3.71 4.18
CA TYR A 70 -9.60 2.83 4.69
C TYR A 70 -8.38 2.86 3.78
N LEU A 71 -7.22 3.11 4.37
CA LEU A 71 -5.93 3.02 3.69
C LEU A 71 -5.27 1.67 4.00
N VAL A 72 -4.90 0.94 2.96
CA VAL A 72 -4.28 -0.38 3.08
C VAL A 72 -2.77 -0.23 2.96
N LYS A 73 -2.06 -0.57 4.03
CA LYS A 73 -0.60 -0.54 4.09
C LYS A 73 -0.05 -1.97 4.03
N ASN A 74 1.16 -2.12 3.47
CA ASN A 74 1.88 -3.39 3.38
C ASN A 74 1.07 -4.48 2.64
N PHE A 75 0.37 -4.12 1.56
CA PHE A 75 -0.39 -5.12 0.80
C PHE A 75 0.56 -5.98 -0.05
N PRO A 76 0.27 -7.29 -0.19
CA PRO A 76 1.06 -8.18 -1.02
C PRO A 76 0.93 -7.83 -2.50
N GLU A 77 1.97 -8.12 -3.30
CA GLU A 77 1.90 -8.01 -4.76
C GLU A 77 0.81 -8.91 -5.36
N ASP A 78 0.56 -10.05 -4.72
CA ASP A 78 -0.52 -10.95 -5.11
C ASP A 78 -1.91 -10.33 -4.82
N ARG A 79 -2.59 -9.96 -5.91
CA ARG A 79 -3.93 -9.38 -5.90
C ARG A 79 -4.99 -10.32 -5.33
N SER A 80 -4.83 -11.62 -5.48
CA SER A 80 -5.80 -12.58 -4.94
C SER A 80 -5.81 -12.54 -3.41
N VAL A 81 -4.63 -12.41 -2.79
CA VAL A 81 -4.45 -12.30 -1.34
C VAL A 81 -5.02 -10.97 -0.83
N LEU A 82 -4.72 -9.86 -1.53
CA LEU A 82 -5.28 -8.55 -1.19
C LEU A 82 -6.81 -8.53 -1.27
N ASN A 83 -7.38 -9.01 -2.38
CA ASN A 83 -8.82 -9.02 -2.59
C ASN A 83 -9.53 -9.87 -1.53
N LYS A 84 -8.94 -11.01 -1.16
CA LYS A 84 -9.41 -11.85 -0.07
C LYS A 84 -9.36 -11.12 1.27
N ALA A 85 -8.26 -10.46 1.60
CA ALA A 85 -8.11 -9.72 2.86
C ALA A 85 -9.13 -8.57 2.98
N ILE A 86 -9.36 -7.80 1.91
CA ILE A 86 -10.38 -6.74 1.89
C ILE A 86 -11.78 -7.35 2.08
N LYS A 87 -12.08 -8.44 1.38
CA LYS A 87 -13.36 -9.14 1.52
C LYS A 87 -13.59 -9.64 2.95
N ASP A 88 -12.59 -10.27 3.56
CA ASP A 88 -12.65 -10.76 4.93
C ASP A 88 -12.84 -9.61 5.93
N PHE A 89 -12.15 -8.47 5.72
CA PHE A 89 -12.33 -7.24 6.51
C PHE A 89 -13.77 -6.73 6.45
N VAL A 90 -14.32 -6.60 5.24
CA VAL A 90 -15.71 -6.17 5.02
C VAL A 90 -16.70 -7.15 5.68
N MET A 91 -16.55 -8.45 5.43
CA MET A 91 -17.43 -9.47 6.00
C MET A 91 -17.41 -9.46 7.53
N LYS A 92 -16.24 -9.29 8.16
CA LYS A 92 -16.12 -9.17 9.61
C LYS A 92 -16.91 -7.96 10.14
N ARG A 93 -16.79 -6.80 9.48
CA ARG A 93 -17.49 -5.57 9.87
C ARG A 93 -19.00 -5.69 9.72
N ILE A 94 -19.47 -6.34 8.66
CA ILE A 94 -20.91 -6.60 8.44
C ILE A 94 -21.44 -7.53 9.55
N LYS A 95 -20.75 -8.63 9.85
CA LYS A 95 -21.16 -9.59 10.90
C LYS A 95 -21.25 -8.98 12.29
N THR A 96 -20.45 -7.96 12.59
CA THR A 96 -20.44 -7.29 13.91
C THR A 96 -21.56 -6.27 14.10
N LYS A 97 -22.24 -5.85 13.02
CA LYS A 97 -23.32 -4.86 13.08
C LYS A 97 -24.67 -5.57 13.12
N THR A 98 -25.65 -5.00 13.82
CA THR A 98 -27.04 -5.46 13.74
C THR A 98 -27.71 -4.98 12.45
N GLN A 99 -28.77 -5.68 12.01
CA GLN A 99 -29.53 -5.32 10.80
C GLN A 99 -29.96 -3.85 10.78
N LYS A 100 -30.45 -3.32 11.91
CA LYS A 100 -30.83 -1.91 12.06
C LYS A 100 -29.65 -0.95 11.84
N GLN A 101 -28.48 -1.28 12.38
CA GLN A 101 -27.25 -0.48 12.17
C GLN A 101 -26.75 -0.54 10.73
N LEU A 102 -26.95 -1.66 10.02
CA LEU A 102 -26.63 -1.80 8.58
C LEU A 102 -27.63 -1.08 7.68
N MET A 103 -28.87 -0.89 8.16
CA MET A 103 -29.88 -0.10 7.47
C MET A 103 -29.64 1.39 7.64
N ASP A 104 -29.33 1.83 8.86
CA ASP A 104 -29.12 3.24 9.22
C ASP A 104 -27.74 3.76 8.81
N SER A 105 -26.71 2.89 8.71
CA SER A 105 -25.40 3.26 8.19
C SER A 105 -25.32 3.00 6.69
N ASN A 106 -24.82 3.97 5.92
CA ASN A 106 -24.39 3.72 4.56
C ASN A 106 -23.14 2.81 4.65
N PRO A 107 -23.19 1.52 4.26
CA PRO A 107 -22.07 0.62 4.41
C PRO A 107 -20.96 0.96 3.40
N SER A 108 -21.10 2.04 2.64
CA SER A 108 -20.10 2.50 1.69
C SER A 108 -18.74 2.49 2.36
N SER A 109 -17.79 1.77 1.76
CA SER A 109 -16.43 1.68 2.28
C SER A 109 -15.48 1.77 1.11
N ARG A 110 -14.60 2.76 1.15
CA ARG A 110 -13.61 3.05 0.12
C ARG A 110 -12.25 2.60 0.62
N PHE A 111 -11.56 1.81 -0.18
CA PHE A 111 -10.23 1.29 0.14
C PHE A 111 -9.22 1.85 -0.86
N TYR A 112 -8.20 2.52 -0.35
CA TYR A 112 -7.08 3.05 -1.12
C TYR A 112 -5.77 2.47 -0.60
N GLN A 113 -4.77 2.39 -1.46
CA GLN A 113 -3.40 2.09 -1.03
C GLN A 113 -2.90 3.23 -0.15
N TYR A 114 -2.26 2.88 0.97
CA TYR A 114 -1.50 3.84 1.77
C TYR A 114 -0.30 4.32 0.95
N TYR A 115 -0.26 5.61 0.68
CA TYR A 115 0.83 6.27 -0.02
C TYR A 115 1.14 7.59 0.67
N LYS A 116 2.42 7.78 0.98
CA LYS A 116 2.95 8.98 1.58
C LYS A 116 4.12 9.44 0.72
N SER A 117 3.96 10.61 0.12
CA SER A 117 5.02 11.30 -0.60
C SER A 117 5.45 12.49 0.23
N TYR A 118 6.76 12.57 0.47
CA TYR A 118 7.36 13.74 1.07
C TYR A 118 7.73 14.71 -0.05
N ASN A 119 7.11 15.90 -0.05
CA ASN A 119 7.52 16.97 -0.94
C ASN A 119 8.33 18.02 -0.15
N PRO A 120 9.65 18.11 -0.35
CA PRO A 120 10.51 19.06 0.36
C PRO A 120 10.17 20.53 0.06
N LEU A 121 9.46 20.83 -1.04
CA LEU A 121 9.06 22.19 -1.40
C LEU A 121 7.79 22.67 -0.67
N ILE A 122 6.98 21.74 -0.14
CA ILE A 122 5.65 22.04 0.42
C ILE A 122 5.62 21.81 1.94
N PHE A 123 6.71 21.28 2.52
CA PHE A 123 6.81 20.94 3.96
C PHE A 123 5.60 20.16 4.50
N GLY A 124 4.98 19.36 3.63
CA GLY A 124 3.73 18.66 3.89
C GLY A 124 3.78 17.22 3.40
N ASP A 125 3.00 16.38 4.08
CA ASP A 125 2.75 15.02 3.65
C ASP A 125 1.68 15.06 2.54
N SER A 126 2.02 14.57 1.34
CA SER A 126 1.10 14.45 0.20
C SER A 126 0.79 12.99 -0.10
N GLY A 127 -0.31 12.74 -0.80
CA GLY A 127 -0.75 11.38 -1.10
C GLY A 127 -1.90 10.91 -0.22
N THR A 128 -2.36 9.67 -0.42
CA THR A 128 -3.56 9.16 0.26
C THR A 128 -3.45 9.17 1.79
N ALA A 129 -2.24 9.14 2.36
CA ALA A 129 -2.01 9.28 3.80
C ALA A 129 -2.46 10.63 4.38
N TYR A 130 -2.53 11.70 3.57
CA TYR A 130 -3.04 13.01 3.96
C TYR A 130 -4.45 12.91 4.56
N PHE A 131 -5.32 12.12 3.92
CA PHE A 131 -6.72 11.94 4.31
C PHE A 131 -6.93 11.12 5.58
N ILE A 132 -5.87 10.67 6.27
CA ILE A 132 -6.02 10.05 7.60
C ILE A 132 -6.50 11.09 8.59
N ASP A 133 -5.91 12.28 8.55
CA ASP A 133 -6.10 13.32 9.55
C ASP A 133 -6.69 14.62 8.98
N ASN A 134 -6.85 14.72 7.65
CA ASN A 134 -7.28 15.95 6.97
C ASN A 134 -8.47 15.71 6.01
N GLU A 135 -9.30 16.74 5.86
CA GLU A 135 -10.33 16.83 4.80
C GLU A 135 -9.69 17.19 3.45
N GLU A 136 -10.42 16.98 2.36
CA GLU A 136 -10.01 17.42 1.01
C GLU A 136 -9.74 18.93 0.98
N ASP A 137 -8.58 19.32 0.45
CA ASP A 137 -8.21 20.71 0.23
C ASP A 137 -8.25 21.00 -1.27
N LEU A 138 -9.36 21.60 -1.72
CA LEU A 138 -9.59 21.99 -3.11
C LEU A 138 -9.04 23.38 -3.45
N GLY A 139 -8.42 24.07 -2.48
CA GLY A 139 -7.88 25.41 -2.61
C GLY A 139 -6.36 25.47 -2.63
N GLY A 140 -5.82 26.69 -2.67
CA GLY A 140 -4.37 26.93 -2.52
C GLY A 140 -3.53 26.60 -3.76
N MET A 141 -2.20 26.56 -3.56
CA MET A 141 -1.24 26.21 -4.63
C MET A 141 -1.08 24.70 -4.82
N VAL A 142 -1.61 23.90 -3.90
CA VAL A 142 -1.48 22.44 -3.85
C VAL A 142 -2.85 21.89 -3.50
N VAL A 143 -3.46 21.17 -4.43
CA VAL A 143 -4.79 20.57 -4.25
C VAL A 143 -4.61 19.12 -3.81
N GLU A 144 -5.25 18.75 -2.71
CA GLU A 144 -5.30 17.38 -2.18
C GLU A 144 -6.75 16.89 -2.26
N ASP A 145 -7.09 16.31 -3.42
CA ASP A 145 -8.38 15.69 -3.70
C ASP A 145 -8.21 14.18 -3.83
N LEU A 146 -9.01 13.40 -3.09
CA LEU A 146 -8.94 11.95 -3.11
C LEU A 146 -9.19 11.38 -4.51
N SER A 147 -9.98 12.08 -5.34
CA SER A 147 -10.26 11.73 -6.74
C SER A 147 -9.01 11.77 -7.63
N MET A 148 -7.95 12.47 -7.24
CA MET A 148 -6.67 12.46 -7.97
C MET A 148 -5.91 11.14 -7.78
N TYR A 149 -6.25 10.36 -6.74
CA TYR A 149 -5.59 9.10 -6.40
C TYR A 149 -6.32 7.86 -6.91
N MET A 150 -7.11 7.97 -7.98
CA MET A 150 -7.86 6.84 -8.54
C MET A 150 -6.98 5.64 -8.93
N ASN A 151 -5.72 5.88 -9.30
CA ASN A 151 -4.76 4.80 -9.57
C ASN A 151 -4.38 3.99 -8.33
N LEU A 152 -4.56 4.57 -7.14
CA LEU A 152 -4.32 3.94 -5.83
C LEU A 152 -5.60 3.36 -5.22
N LYS A 153 -6.75 3.49 -5.88
CA LYS A 153 -8.01 2.91 -5.46
C LYS A 153 -7.93 1.38 -5.55
N LEU A 154 -8.28 0.70 -4.47
CA LEU A 154 -8.19 -0.76 -4.35
C LEU A 154 -9.57 -1.41 -4.39
N ALA A 155 -10.53 -0.88 -3.65
CA ALA A 155 -11.88 -1.42 -3.63
C ALA A 155 -12.92 -0.37 -3.20
N VAL A 156 -14.16 -0.59 -3.60
CA VAL A 156 -15.33 0.13 -3.09
C VAL A 156 -16.41 -0.88 -2.77
N LEU A 157 -16.95 -0.79 -1.56
CA LEU A 157 -18.16 -1.45 -1.16
C LEU A 157 -19.33 -0.50 -1.41
N ASP A 158 -20.27 -0.87 -2.26
CA ASP A 158 -21.49 -0.13 -2.53
C ASP A 158 -22.71 -0.93 -2.05
N LYS A 159 -23.68 -0.25 -1.43
CA LYS A 159 -24.94 -0.88 -1.03
C LYS A 159 -25.82 -1.05 -2.26
N THR A 160 -26.38 -2.24 -2.46
CA THR A 160 -27.38 -2.48 -3.52
C THR A 160 -28.57 -3.25 -2.97
N VAL A 161 -29.70 -3.21 -3.68
CA VAL A 161 -30.82 -4.11 -3.43
C VAL A 161 -30.54 -5.41 -4.19
N CYS A 162 -30.74 -6.57 -3.57
CA CYS A 162 -30.67 -7.85 -4.29
C CYS A 162 -31.88 -7.94 -5.25
N GLU A 163 -31.79 -8.77 -6.31
CA GLU A 163 -32.92 -9.00 -7.22
C GLU A 163 -34.17 -9.54 -6.49
N ASP A 164 -33.95 -10.35 -5.45
CA ASP A 164 -34.98 -10.73 -4.48
C ASP A 164 -35.16 -9.59 -3.45
N LYS A 165 -36.22 -8.80 -3.66
CA LYS A 165 -36.58 -7.55 -2.93
C LYS A 165 -36.69 -7.67 -1.39
N THR A 166 -36.49 -8.85 -0.83
CA THR A 166 -36.52 -9.14 0.61
C THR A 166 -35.15 -9.14 1.27
N ASN A 167 -34.05 -9.23 0.51
CA ASN A 167 -32.68 -9.32 1.04
C ASN A 167 -31.82 -8.10 0.69
N TYR A 168 -30.86 -7.77 1.56
CA TYR A 168 -29.87 -6.72 1.33
C TYR A 168 -28.56 -7.30 0.80
N CYS A 169 -28.01 -6.68 -0.24
CA CYS A 169 -26.74 -7.06 -0.85
C CYS A 169 -25.79 -5.86 -0.81
N ALA A 170 -24.49 -6.13 -0.86
CA ALA A 170 -23.49 -5.12 -1.16
C ALA A 170 -22.62 -5.61 -2.32
N GLN A 171 -22.24 -4.71 -3.21
CA GLN A 171 -21.29 -4.99 -4.28
C GLN A 171 -19.92 -4.50 -3.83
N LEU A 172 -18.94 -5.39 -3.86
CA LEU A 172 -17.55 -5.07 -3.60
C LEU A 172 -16.80 -5.04 -4.93
N HIS A 173 -16.59 -3.84 -5.45
CA HIS A 173 -15.85 -3.59 -6.67
C HIS A 173 -14.37 -3.48 -6.36
N PHE A 174 -13.54 -4.29 -7.01
CA PHE A 174 -12.08 -4.24 -6.92
C PHE A 174 -11.52 -3.45 -8.10
N PHE A 175 -10.54 -2.60 -7.82
CA PHE A 175 -9.95 -1.68 -8.77
C PHE A 175 -8.46 -1.99 -9.02
N GLU A 176 -8.03 -1.76 -10.26
CA GLU A 176 -6.63 -1.73 -10.64
C GLU A 176 -6.39 -0.56 -11.61
N LYS A 177 -5.47 0.34 -11.24
CA LYS A 177 -5.15 1.54 -12.03
C LYS A 177 -6.41 2.32 -12.46
N GLY A 178 -7.34 2.50 -11.51
CA GLY A 178 -8.61 3.19 -11.72
C GLY A 178 -9.73 2.38 -12.38
N ASN A 179 -9.46 1.18 -12.91
CA ASN A 179 -10.46 0.36 -13.61
C ASN A 179 -11.00 -0.75 -12.71
N ILE A 180 -12.29 -1.08 -12.84
CA ILE A 180 -12.89 -2.23 -12.15
C ILE A 180 -12.38 -3.52 -12.80
N VAL A 181 -11.73 -4.37 -12.02
CA VAL A 181 -11.22 -5.67 -12.49
C VAL A 181 -12.06 -6.86 -12.03
N LYS A 182 -12.81 -6.69 -10.93
CA LYS A 182 -13.66 -7.74 -10.36
C LYS A 182 -14.76 -7.11 -9.53
N THR A 183 -15.93 -7.72 -9.52
CA THR A 183 -17.01 -7.37 -8.60
C THR A 183 -17.49 -8.62 -7.88
N ASP A 184 -17.50 -8.58 -6.55
CA ASP A 184 -18.07 -9.63 -5.71
C ASP A 184 -19.40 -9.14 -5.12
N ILE A 185 -20.42 -10.01 -5.09
CA ILE A 185 -21.67 -9.75 -4.38
C ILE A 185 -21.55 -10.33 -2.97
N ILE A 186 -21.80 -9.50 -1.96
CA ILE A 186 -21.84 -9.87 -0.56
C ILE A 186 -23.30 -9.88 -0.13
N TYR A 187 -23.82 -11.07 0.12
CA TYR A 187 -25.16 -11.25 0.67
C TYR A 187 -25.14 -10.96 2.17
N ILE A 188 -25.97 -10.01 2.61
CA ILE A 188 -26.18 -9.69 4.02
C ILE A 188 -27.36 -10.54 4.47
N ILE A 189 -27.09 -11.81 4.77
CA ILE A 189 -28.07 -12.75 5.29
C ILE A 189 -28.04 -12.64 6.83
N HIS A 190 -29.18 -12.32 7.43
CA HIS A 190 -29.40 -12.42 8.86
C HIS A 190 -30.46 -13.49 9.15
#